data_AF-A0A958ACL4-F1
#
_entry.id   AF-A0A958ACL4-F1
#
_cell.length_a   1.000
_cell.length_b   1.000
_cell.length_c   1.000
_cell.angle_alpha   90.00
_cell.angle_beta   90.00
_cell.angle_gamma   90.00
#
_symmetry.space_group_name_H-M   'P 1'
#
loop_
_entity.id
_entity.type
_entity.pdbx_description
1 polymer ?
#
loop_
_entity_poly.entity_id
_entity_poly.type
_entity_poly.pdbx_seq_one_letter_code
_entity_poly.pdbx_strand_id
1 'polypeptide(L)'
;DGGLSALQRHNGKLAQLSPDNNSLDYIKTHYRLMQMLGVNRPLLVRPMRKVTPTLADDEMFDVILNDAARMAPEALTGFYQSLDRWNIHSCIKHVDVPMLILAGAQDALVPVAALTEMRDHLKQGQLVVWEDVGHSPQLEQPDRFMALIKEFVTAHSTPPPRPKSTPKPPDSWFDNFKNGLGRFFKGVWQRQAS
;
A
#
# COMPACT_ATOMS: atom_id res chain seq x y z
N ASP A 1 37.64 -3.64 -46.43
CA ASP A 1 37.96 -2.23 -46.18
C ASP A 1 36.73 -1.36 -46.17
N GLY A 2 36.63 -0.50 -45.14
CA GLY A 2 35.97 0.79 -45.24
C GLY A 2 34.45 0.84 -45.04
N GLY A 3 34.05 1.42 -43.90
CA GLY A 3 33.28 2.66 -43.97
C GLY A 3 31.75 2.57 -44.11
N LEU A 4 31.09 2.84 -42.99
CA LEU A 4 29.89 3.69 -42.86
C LEU A 4 29.26 4.24 -44.16
N SER A 5 28.09 3.70 -44.52
CA SER A 5 26.96 4.41 -45.14
C SER A 5 25.77 3.45 -45.11
N ALA A 6 24.53 3.78 -44.80
CA ALA A 6 23.87 5.05 -44.56
C ALA A 6 22.61 4.79 -43.71
N LEU A 7 22.21 5.81 -42.97
CA LEU A 7 20.92 5.92 -42.30
C LEU A 7 19.74 5.50 -43.20
N GLN A 8 18.94 4.54 -42.73
CA GLN A 8 17.54 4.41 -43.15
C GLN A 8 16.63 4.40 -41.91
N ARG A 9 16.22 5.62 -41.57
CA ARG A 9 14.87 6.03 -41.14
C ARG A 9 14.06 5.02 -40.34
N HIS A 10 14.00 5.29 -39.04
CA HIS A 10 12.91 4.95 -38.13
C HIS A 10 11.54 5.03 -38.81
N ASN A 11 10.76 3.96 -38.73
CA ASN A 11 9.31 4.04 -38.69
C ASN A 11 8.73 2.96 -37.79
N GLY A 12 7.85 3.43 -36.89
CA GLY A 12 7.08 2.77 -35.85
C GLY A 12 6.98 1.24 -35.86
N LYS A 13 7.44 0.64 -34.77
CA LYS A 13 6.79 -0.48 -34.10
C LYS A 13 7.21 -0.42 -32.63
N LEU A 14 6.28 0.00 -31.76
CA LEU A 14 6.38 -0.30 -30.33
C LEU A 14 6.52 -1.82 -30.25
N ALA A 15 7.72 -2.28 -29.89
CA ALA A 15 8.06 -3.67 -29.79
C ALA A 15 7.02 -4.37 -28.91
N GLN A 16 6.41 -5.42 -29.46
CA GLN A 16 5.60 -6.37 -28.72
C GLN A 16 6.46 -6.89 -27.56
N LEU A 17 5.93 -6.74 -26.34
CA LEU A 17 6.61 -7.14 -25.11
C LEU A 17 6.67 -8.67 -25.06
N SER A 18 7.86 -9.22 -25.33
CA SER A 18 8.19 -10.63 -25.14
C SER A 18 8.25 -10.97 -23.64
N PRO A 19 7.93 -12.21 -23.21
CA PRO A 19 7.98 -12.64 -21.80
C PRO A 19 9.35 -12.48 -21.12
N ASP A 20 10.42 -12.32 -21.91
CA ASP A 20 11.80 -12.24 -21.41
C ASP A 20 12.22 -10.83 -20.93
N ASN A 21 11.33 -9.84 -21.06
CA ASN A 21 11.60 -8.43 -20.73
C ASN A 21 11.54 -8.10 -19.23
N ASN A 22 11.32 -9.09 -18.36
CA ASN A 22 11.35 -8.95 -16.91
C ASN A 22 12.72 -9.28 -16.28
N SER A 23 13.75 -9.56 -17.09
CA SER A 23 15.07 -9.86 -16.56
C SER A 23 15.71 -8.61 -15.93
N LEU A 24 16.34 -8.79 -14.77
CA LEU A 24 17.14 -7.74 -14.10
C LEU A 24 18.18 -7.09 -15.02
N ASP A 25 18.54 -7.72 -16.15
CA ASP A 25 19.42 -7.15 -17.16
C ASP A 25 18.79 -5.97 -17.89
N TYR A 26 17.47 -6.00 -18.11
CA TYR A 26 16.70 -4.84 -18.60
C TYR A 26 16.67 -3.72 -17.55
N ILE A 27 16.41 -4.04 -16.28
CA ILE A 27 16.38 -3.07 -15.18
C ILE A 27 17.77 -2.45 -14.91
N LYS A 28 18.84 -3.26 -15.01
CA LYS A 28 20.25 -2.82 -14.91
C LYS A 28 20.68 -1.99 -16.12
N THR A 29 20.26 -2.34 -17.33
CA THR A 29 20.56 -1.54 -18.54
C THR A 29 19.82 -0.19 -18.50
N HIS A 30 18.63 -0.16 -17.91
CA HIS A 30 17.84 1.06 -17.66
C HIS A 30 18.18 1.72 -16.31
N TYR A 31 19.24 1.31 -15.63
CA TYR A 31 19.67 1.86 -14.34
C TYR A 31 19.93 3.37 -14.39
N ARG A 32 20.55 3.86 -15.48
CA ARG A 32 20.67 5.31 -15.71
C ARG A 32 19.31 5.99 -15.89
N LEU A 33 18.37 5.34 -16.58
CA LEU A 33 17.02 5.87 -16.75
C LEU A 33 16.26 5.91 -15.42
N MET A 34 16.40 4.90 -14.56
CA MET A 34 15.77 4.86 -13.23
C MET A 34 16.37 5.87 -12.25
N GLN A 35 17.69 6.10 -12.30
CA GLN A 35 18.31 7.20 -11.57
C GLN A 35 17.83 8.57 -12.07
N MET A 36 17.67 8.74 -13.39
CA MET A 36 17.11 9.98 -13.95
C MET A 36 15.63 10.16 -13.62
N LEU A 37 14.85 9.08 -13.58
CA LEU A 37 13.43 9.08 -13.19
C LEU A 37 13.25 9.45 -11.72
N GLY A 38 14.05 8.88 -10.81
CA GLY A 38 14.01 9.21 -9.38
C GLY A 38 14.33 10.66 -9.03
N VAL A 39 14.85 11.44 -9.98
CA VAL A 39 15.31 12.83 -9.74
C VAL A 39 14.62 13.86 -10.66
N ASN A 40 13.87 13.42 -11.68
CA ASN A 40 13.28 14.32 -12.67
C ASN A 40 11.76 14.10 -12.80
N ARG A 41 11.00 14.92 -12.06
CA ARG A 41 9.53 14.92 -12.01
C ARG A 41 8.86 14.82 -13.41
N PRO A 42 9.22 15.64 -14.42
CA PRO A 42 8.70 15.49 -15.78
C PRO A 42 8.80 14.08 -16.38
N LEU A 43 9.86 13.33 -16.07
CA LEU A 43 10.04 11.97 -16.58
C LEU A 43 9.13 10.95 -15.88
N LEU A 44 8.65 11.24 -14.67
CA LEU A 44 7.78 10.36 -13.89
C LEU A 44 6.29 10.46 -14.25
N VAL A 45 5.85 11.56 -14.88
CA VAL A 45 4.42 11.81 -15.19
C VAL A 45 3.81 10.65 -15.97
N ARG A 46 4.43 10.26 -17.10
CA ARG A 46 3.88 9.22 -17.99
C ARG A 46 3.89 7.82 -17.36
N PRO A 47 4.99 7.35 -16.75
CA PRO A 47 4.98 6.09 -16.02
C PRO A 47 3.92 6.06 -14.91
N MET A 48 3.79 7.12 -14.11
CA MET A 48 2.81 7.17 -13.01
C MET A 48 1.37 7.14 -13.53
N ARG A 49 1.04 7.86 -14.60
CA ARG A 49 -0.28 7.76 -15.24
C ARG A 49 -0.58 6.37 -15.81
N LYS A 50 0.44 5.58 -16.16
CA LYS A 50 0.22 4.19 -16.59
C LYS A 50 -0.04 3.25 -15.41
N VAL A 51 0.52 3.55 -14.23
CA VAL A 51 0.32 2.78 -13.00
C VAL A 51 -1.05 3.08 -12.40
N THR A 52 -1.49 4.34 -12.43
CA THR A 52 -2.80 4.79 -11.93
C THR A 52 -3.68 5.38 -13.05
N PRO A 53 -4.04 4.58 -14.07
CA PRO A 53 -4.76 5.04 -15.26
C PRO A 53 -6.13 5.65 -14.97
N THR A 54 -6.78 5.28 -13.86
CA THR A 54 -8.12 5.76 -13.53
C THR A 54 -8.15 6.73 -12.35
N LEU A 55 -6.98 7.17 -11.87
CA LEU A 55 -6.89 8.26 -10.90
C LEU A 55 -7.33 9.58 -11.56
N ALA A 56 -8.54 10.02 -11.22
CA ALA A 56 -9.14 11.24 -11.74
C ALA A 56 -8.69 12.51 -11.00
N ASP A 57 -8.23 12.39 -9.76
CA ASP A 57 -7.80 13.53 -8.93
C ASP A 57 -6.38 13.97 -9.32
N ASP A 58 -6.29 15.06 -10.08
CA ASP A 58 -5.04 15.63 -10.54
C ASP A 58 -4.21 16.27 -9.42
N GLU A 59 -4.85 16.81 -8.37
CA GLU A 59 -4.14 17.38 -7.22
C GLU A 59 -3.46 16.26 -6.44
N MET A 60 -4.19 15.18 -6.16
CA MET A 60 -3.63 13.98 -5.54
C MET A 60 -2.52 13.38 -6.40
N PHE A 61 -2.72 13.28 -7.72
CA PHE A 61 -1.69 12.81 -8.63
C PHE A 61 -0.41 13.66 -8.52
N ASP A 62 -0.54 14.98 -8.45
CA ASP A 62 0.61 15.87 -8.30
C ASP A 62 1.33 15.71 -6.96
N VAL A 63 0.60 15.49 -5.87
CA VAL A 63 1.16 15.17 -4.55
C VAL A 63 1.98 13.88 -4.61
N ILE A 64 1.40 12.79 -5.13
CA ILE A 64 2.09 11.50 -5.27
C ILE A 64 3.33 11.62 -6.15
N LEU A 65 3.19 12.32 -7.28
CA LEU A 65 4.28 12.52 -8.22
C LEU A 65 5.42 13.35 -7.60
N ASN A 66 5.10 14.35 -6.77
CA ASN A 66 6.10 15.12 -6.02
C ASN A 66 6.79 14.28 -4.95
N ASP A 67 6.07 13.38 -4.28
CA ASP A 67 6.64 12.47 -3.30
C ASP A 67 7.59 11.45 -3.99
N ALA A 68 7.14 10.85 -5.09
CA ALA A 68 7.95 9.94 -5.90
C ALA A 68 9.25 10.60 -6.41
N ALA A 69 9.20 11.87 -6.80
CA ALA A 69 10.37 12.63 -7.27
C ALA A 69 11.38 12.96 -6.15
N ARG A 70 11.03 12.76 -4.88
CA ARG A 70 11.94 12.92 -3.73
C ARG A 70 12.61 11.62 -3.30
N MET A 71 12.23 10.49 -3.89
CA MET A 71 12.79 9.19 -3.56
C MET A 71 14.29 9.14 -3.92
N ALA A 72 15.11 8.74 -2.95
CA ALA A 72 16.54 8.54 -3.20
C ALA A 72 16.76 7.45 -4.28
N PRO A 73 17.56 7.70 -5.32
CA PRO A 73 17.80 6.72 -6.40
C PRO A 73 18.34 5.36 -5.90
N GLU A 74 19.13 5.38 -4.82
CA GLU A 74 19.67 4.18 -4.18
C GLU A 74 18.57 3.35 -3.53
N ALA A 75 17.55 3.99 -2.94
CA ALA A 75 16.39 3.32 -2.35
C ALA A 75 15.56 2.61 -3.42
N LEU A 76 15.38 3.23 -4.59
CA LEU A 76 14.70 2.62 -5.73
C LEU A 76 15.40 1.35 -6.20
N THR A 77 16.74 1.39 -6.28
CA THR A 77 17.56 0.25 -6.69
C THR A 77 17.45 -0.91 -5.69
N GLY A 78 17.61 -0.60 -4.40
CA GLY A 78 17.47 -1.61 -3.34
C GLY A 78 16.09 -2.24 -3.34
N PHE A 79 15.04 -1.44 -3.50
CA PHE A 79 13.66 -1.92 -3.57
C PHE A 79 13.43 -2.92 -4.70
N TYR A 80 13.84 -2.60 -5.94
CA TYR A 80 13.69 -3.53 -7.06
C TYR A 80 14.49 -4.82 -6.89
N GLN A 81 15.71 -4.73 -6.34
CA GLN A 81 16.51 -5.93 -6.03
C GLN A 81 15.85 -6.80 -4.96
N SER A 82 15.19 -6.19 -3.97
CA SER A 82 14.43 -6.91 -2.97
C SER A 82 13.22 -7.60 -3.57
N LEU A 83 12.46 -6.94 -4.44
CA LEU A 83 11.30 -7.56 -5.12
C LEU A 83 11.71 -8.77 -5.98
N ASP A 84 12.80 -8.66 -6.74
CA ASP A 84 13.30 -9.75 -7.60
C ASP A 84 13.69 -11.00 -6.79
N ARG A 85 14.32 -10.79 -5.63
CA ARG A 85 14.77 -11.89 -4.77
C ARG A 85 13.67 -12.42 -3.85
N TRP A 86 12.59 -11.68 -3.68
CA TRP A 86 11.51 -12.05 -2.78
C TRP A 86 10.65 -13.15 -3.40
N ASN A 87 10.83 -14.37 -2.90
CA ASN A 87 10.00 -15.51 -3.28
C ASN A 87 9.51 -16.25 -2.04
N ILE A 88 8.20 -16.19 -1.79
CA ILE A 88 7.53 -16.87 -0.68
C ILE A 88 6.51 -17.89 -1.15
N HIS A 89 6.52 -18.28 -2.44
CA HIS A 89 5.49 -19.15 -3.03
C HIS A 89 5.29 -20.45 -2.24
N SER A 90 6.38 -21.09 -1.83
CA SER A 90 6.35 -22.30 -0.98
C SER A 90 5.80 -22.08 0.43
N CYS A 91 5.81 -20.84 0.91
CA CYS A 91 5.38 -20.45 2.26
C CYS A 91 3.88 -20.10 2.32
N ILE A 92 3.28 -19.65 1.20
CA ILE A 92 1.89 -19.18 1.14
C ILE A 92 0.88 -20.22 1.67
N LYS A 93 1.13 -21.51 1.40
CA LYS A 93 0.31 -22.62 1.90
C LYS A 93 0.24 -22.76 3.43
N HIS A 94 1.09 -22.05 4.17
CA HIS A 94 1.08 -22.04 5.64
C HIS A 94 0.33 -20.85 6.24
N VAL A 95 -0.23 -19.96 5.41
CA VAL A 95 -1.06 -18.85 5.88
C VAL A 95 -2.44 -19.39 6.27
N ASP A 96 -2.76 -19.32 7.57
CA ASP A 96 -3.97 -19.87 8.17
C ASP A 96 -5.07 -18.84 8.47
N VAL A 97 -4.81 -17.55 8.21
CA VAL A 97 -5.77 -16.47 8.42
C VAL A 97 -6.52 -16.12 7.12
N PRO A 98 -7.75 -15.59 7.20
CA PRO A 98 -8.44 -15.04 6.05
C PRO A 98 -7.59 -13.99 5.34
N MET A 99 -7.48 -14.08 4.01
CA MET A 99 -6.71 -13.14 3.19
C MET A 99 -7.55 -12.63 2.02
N LEU A 100 -7.63 -11.30 1.91
CA LEU A 100 -8.20 -10.61 0.76
C LEU A 100 -7.10 -10.12 -0.16
N ILE A 101 -7.20 -10.47 -1.43
CA ILE A 101 -6.40 -9.93 -2.53
C ILE A 101 -7.32 -9.01 -3.34
N LEU A 102 -6.93 -7.75 -3.48
CA LEU A 102 -7.63 -6.78 -4.32
C LEU A 102 -6.72 -6.40 -5.49
N ALA A 103 -7.26 -6.44 -6.70
CA ALA A 103 -6.55 -6.10 -7.92
C ALA A 103 -7.40 -5.22 -8.84
N GLY A 104 -6.74 -4.38 -9.63
CA GLY A 104 -7.35 -3.75 -10.79
C GLY A 104 -7.08 -4.56 -12.06
N ALA A 105 -8.06 -4.69 -12.95
CA ALA A 105 -7.89 -5.40 -14.22
C ALA A 105 -6.98 -4.63 -15.20
N GLN A 106 -6.80 -3.32 -14.99
CA GLN A 106 -5.94 -2.46 -15.79
C GLN A 106 -4.53 -2.32 -15.20
N ASP A 107 -4.19 -3.13 -14.18
CA ASP A 107 -2.86 -3.16 -13.58
C ASP A 107 -1.80 -3.56 -14.63
N ALA A 108 -0.93 -2.61 -14.95
CA ALA A 108 0.15 -2.79 -15.93
C ALA A 108 1.40 -3.46 -15.35
N LEU A 109 1.46 -3.72 -14.05
CA LEU A 109 2.61 -4.25 -13.32
C LEU A 109 2.36 -5.70 -12.87
N VAL A 110 1.18 -6.00 -12.34
CA VAL A 110 0.86 -7.31 -11.75
C VAL A 110 -0.31 -7.96 -12.49
N PRO A 111 -0.07 -9.04 -13.25
CA PRO A 111 -1.15 -9.74 -13.95
C PRO A 111 -2.13 -10.41 -12.99
N VAL A 112 -3.44 -10.27 -13.27
CA VAL A 112 -4.53 -10.93 -12.51
C VAL A 112 -4.34 -12.45 -12.44
N ALA A 113 -3.76 -13.07 -13.48
CA ALA A 113 -3.47 -14.50 -13.50
C ALA A 113 -2.52 -14.93 -12.36
N ALA A 114 -1.49 -14.14 -12.06
CA ALA A 114 -0.56 -14.42 -10.97
C ALA A 114 -1.23 -14.30 -9.59
N LEU A 115 -2.15 -13.34 -9.44
CA LEU A 115 -2.94 -13.16 -8.22
C LEU A 115 -3.98 -14.27 -8.04
N THR A 116 -4.53 -14.77 -9.14
CA THR A 116 -5.43 -15.94 -9.14
C THR A 116 -4.67 -17.18 -8.68
N GLU A 117 -3.46 -17.40 -9.21
CA GLU A 117 -2.59 -18.48 -8.76
C GLU A 117 -2.26 -18.35 -7.27
N MET A 118 -1.90 -17.15 -6.80
CA MET A 118 -1.67 -16.90 -5.36
C MET A 118 -2.90 -17.24 -4.52
N ARG A 119 -4.09 -16.83 -4.95
CA ARG A 119 -5.37 -17.14 -4.28
C ARG A 119 -5.56 -18.65 -4.15
N ASP A 120 -5.29 -19.40 -5.21
CA ASP A 120 -5.48 -20.86 -5.25
C ASP A 120 -4.52 -21.61 -4.29
N HIS A 121 -3.39 -21.00 -3.93
CA HIS A 121 -2.45 -21.54 -2.94
C HIS A 121 -2.78 -21.17 -1.48
N LEU A 122 -3.67 -20.21 -1.25
CA LEU A 122 -4.10 -19.79 0.08
C LEU A 122 -5.22 -20.70 0.59
N LYS A 123 -5.19 -21.05 1.88
CA LYS A 123 -6.26 -21.84 2.52
C LYS A 123 -7.59 -21.06 2.58
N GLN A 124 -7.50 -19.74 2.78
CA GLN A 124 -8.66 -18.85 2.97
C GLN A 124 -8.48 -17.57 2.14
N GLY A 125 -8.12 -17.74 0.86
CA GLY A 125 -7.91 -16.64 -0.07
C GLY A 125 -9.19 -16.18 -0.77
N GLN A 126 -9.41 -14.87 -0.78
CA GLN A 126 -10.44 -14.21 -1.59
C GLN A 126 -9.74 -13.30 -2.60
N LEU A 127 -10.17 -13.31 -3.85
CA LEU A 127 -9.69 -12.40 -4.89
C LEU A 127 -10.85 -11.55 -5.39
N VAL A 128 -10.69 -10.23 -5.29
CA VAL A 128 -11.60 -9.23 -5.85
C VAL A 128 -10.85 -8.49 -6.95
N VAL A 129 -11.43 -8.45 -8.15
CA VAL A 129 -10.88 -7.73 -9.31
C VAL A 129 -11.84 -6.63 -9.70
N TRP A 130 -11.34 -5.41 -9.87
CA TRP A 130 -12.09 -4.27 -10.38
C TRP A 130 -11.69 -3.96 -11.82
N GLU A 131 -12.65 -4.07 -12.74
CA GLU A 131 -12.44 -3.90 -14.19
C GLU A 131 -11.97 -2.48 -14.58
N ASP A 132 -12.31 -1.50 -13.74
CA ASP A 132 -12.16 -0.07 -13.97
C ASP A 132 -11.01 0.57 -13.17
N VAL A 133 -10.05 -0.25 -12.71
CA VAL A 133 -8.95 0.19 -11.83
C VAL A 133 -7.61 -0.37 -12.30
N GLY A 134 -6.54 0.41 -12.12
CA GLY A 134 -5.16 -0.01 -12.36
C GLY A 134 -4.46 -0.58 -11.13
N HIS A 135 -3.21 -0.18 -10.93
CA HIS A 135 -2.33 -0.81 -9.94
C HIS A 135 -2.60 -0.35 -8.51
N SER A 136 -3.25 0.80 -8.29
CA SER A 136 -3.42 1.36 -6.95
C SER A 136 -4.90 1.61 -6.62
N PRO A 137 -5.67 0.54 -6.34
CA PRO A 137 -7.10 0.66 -6.03
C PRO A 137 -7.42 1.63 -4.88
N GLN A 138 -6.55 1.73 -3.88
CA GLN A 138 -6.70 2.65 -2.75
C GLN A 138 -6.57 4.13 -3.13
N LEU A 139 -5.89 4.43 -4.24
CA LEU A 139 -5.75 5.79 -4.76
C LEU A 139 -6.81 6.08 -5.83
N GLU A 140 -7.07 5.12 -6.71
CA GLU A 140 -7.98 5.27 -7.84
C GLU A 140 -9.46 5.22 -7.42
N GLN A 141 -9.81 4.43 -6.40
CA GLN A 141 -11.18 4.26 -5.91
C GLN A 141 -11.22 4.22 -4.36
N PRO A 142 -10.86 5.32 -3.66
CA PRO A 142 -10.66 5.33 -2.21
C PRO A 142 -11.92 4.92 -1.43
N ASP A 143 -13.10 5.40 -1.80
CA ASP A 143 -14.35 5.08 -1.10
C ASP A 143 -14.73 3.60 -1.24
N ARG A 144 -14.60 3.06 -2.46
CA ARG A 144 -14.84 1.64 -2.76
C ARG A 144 -13.84 0.76 -2.01
N PHE A 145 -12.59 1.21 -1.91
CA PHE A 145 -11.51 0.53 -1.18
C PHE A 145 -11.85 0.47 0.31
N MET A 146 -12.20 1.61 0.90
CA MET A 146 -12.56 1.68 2.32
C MET A 146 -13.78 0.83 2.66
N ALA A 147 -14.80 0.82 1.79
CA ALA A 147 -15.97 -0.03 1.97
C ALA A 147 -15.60 -1.52 1.97
N LEU A 148 -14.79 -1.96 1.00
CA LEU A 148 -14.35 -3.35 0.88
C LEU A 148 -13.51 -3.80 2.08
N ILE A 149 -12.55 -2.98 2.52
CA ILE A 149 -11.72 -3.29 3.69
C ILE A 149 -12.59 -3.39 4.95
N LYS A 150 -13.54 -2.47 5.14
CA LYS A 150 -14.47 -2.49 6.28
C LYS A 150 -15.34 -3.75 6.28
N GLU A 151 -15.88 -4.12 5.14
CA GLU A 151 -16.65 -5.36 4.98
C GLU A 151 -15.81 -6.59 5.35
N PHE A 152 -14.61 -6.70 4.76
CA PHE A 152 -13.71 -7.83 5.01
C PHE A 152 -13.31 -7.93 6.49
N VAL A 153 -12.87 -6.83 7.09
CA VAL A 153 -12.51 -6.80 8.51
C VAL A 153 -13.70 -7.13 9.39
N THR A 154 -14.90 -6.60 9.11
CA THR A 154 -16.10 -6.90 9.92
C THR A 154 -16.49 -8.37 9.84
N ALA A 155 -16.40 -8.99 8.66
CA ALA A 155 -16.71 -10.40 8.45
C ALA A 155 -15.74 -11.36 9.16
N HIS A 156 -14.49 -10.94 9.35
CA HIS A 156 -13.41 -11.77 9.92
C HIS A 156 -12.90 -11.31 11.29
N SER A 157 -13.52 -10.29 11.87
CA SER A 157 -13.22 -9.86 13.24
C SER A 157 -13.87 -10.83 14.23
N THR A 158 -13.06 -11.48 15.06
CA THR A 158 -13.57 -12.03 16.31
C THR A 158 -13.96 -10.84 17.20
N PRO A 159 -15.16 -10.82 17.80
CA PRO A 159 -15.51 -9.75 18.74
C PRO A 159 -14.44 -9.67 19.83
N PRO A 160 -13.96 -8.46 20.21
CA PRO A 160 -13.07 -8.35 21.34
C PRO A 160 -13.75 -9.01 22.55
N PRO A 161 -13.00 -9.73 23.41
CA PRO A 161 -13.58 -10.31 24.62
C PRO A 161 -14.32 -9.19 25.35
N ARG A 162 -15.62 -9.41 25.61
CA ARG A 162 -16.45 -8.44 26.32
C ARG A 162 -15.68 -8.03 27.58
N PRO A 163 -15.44 -6.74 27.85
CA PRO A 163 -14.77 -6.34 29.07
C PRO A 163 -15.52 -7.00 30.22
N LYS A 164 -14.79 -7.72 31.08
CA LYS A 164 -15.37 -8.33 32.28
C LYS A 164 -16.15 -7.22 32.96
N SER A 165 -17.45 -7.43 33.20
CA SER A 165 -18.26 -6.48 33.96
C SER A 165 -17.50 -6.17 35.24
N THR A 166 -16.94 -4.97 35.35
CA THR A 166 -16.36 -4.52 36.61
C THR A 166 -17.48 -4.57 37.63
N PRO A 167 -17.25 -5.13 38.84
CA PRO A 167 -18.25 -5.12 39.90
C PRO A 167 -18.82 -3.71 40.01
N LYS A 168 -20.15 -3.58 40.05
CA LYS A 168 -20.78 -2.29 40.34
C LYS A 168 -20.10 -1.75 41.60
N PRO A 169 -19.52 -0.54 41.58
CA PRO A 169 -18.93 0.01 42.78
C PRO A 169 -20.00 0.03 43.89
N PRO A 170 -19.62 -0.27 45.15
CA PRO A 170 -20.57 -0.26 46.26
C PRO A 170 -21.26 1.11 46.31
N ASP A 171 -22.53 1.15 46.72
CA ASP A 171 -23.34 2.38 46.63
C ASP A 171 -22.69 3.58 47.38
N SER A 172 -21.82 3.31 48.35
CA SER A 172 -21.03 4.30 49.10
C SER A 172 -19.79 4.85 48.38
N TRP A 173 -19.45 4.39 47.18
CA TRP A 173 -18.22 4.77 46.47
C TRP A 173 -18.22 6.26 46.08
N PHE A 174 -19.34 6.77 45.55
CA PHE A 174 -19.46 8.18 45.19
C PHE A 174 -19.50 9.10 46.42
N ASP A 175 -20.10 8.64 47.52
CA ASP A 175 -20.13 9.38 48.78
C ASP A 175 -18.74 9.47 49.41
N ASN A 176 -18.00 8.37 49.42
CA ASN A 176 -16.62 8.33 49.90
C ASN A 176 -15.67 9.15 49.03
N PHE A 177 -15.86 9.18 47.71
CA PHE A 177 -15.08 10.03 46.81
C PHE A 177 -15.32 11.53 47.06
N LYS A 178 -16.58 11.95 47.19
CA LYS A 178 -16.95 13.34 47.53
C LYS A 178 -16.42 13.76 48.90
N ASN A 179 -16.53 12.88 49.90
CA ASN A 179 -15.99 13.12 51.25
C ASN A 179 -14.46 13.17 51.26
N GLY A 180 -13.80 12.39 50.39
CA GLY A 180 -12.35 12.40 50.18
C GLY A 180 -11.84 13.71 49.57
N LEU A 181 -12.47 14.20 48.50
CA LEU A 181 -12.15 15.50 47.92
C LEU A 181 -12.40 16.63 48.92
N GLY A 182 -13.52 16.58 49.66
CA GLY A 182 -13.84 17.56 50.69
C GLY A 182 -12.78 17.66 51.80
N ARG A 183 -12.22 16.53 52.24
CA ARG A 183 -11.10 16.50 53.20
C ARG A 183 -9.79 17.03 52.61
N PHE A 184 -9.53 16.76 51.33
CA PHE A 184 -8.33 17.25 50.65
C PHE A 184 -8.32 18.78 50.55
N PHE A 185 -9.44 19.41 50.19
CA PHE A 185 -9.52 20.87 50.11
C PHE A 185 -9.60 21.58 51.47
N LYS A 186 -10.22 20.97 52.50
CA LYS A 186 -10.23 21.54 53.87
C LYS A 186 -8.85 21.51 54.54
N GLY A 187 -8.04 20.48 54.28
CA GLY A 187 -6.69 20.32 54.86
C GLY A 187 -5.60 21.21 54.24
N VAL A 188 -5.86 21.79 53.06
CA VAL A 188 -4.96 22.74 52.40
C VAL A 188 -5.21 24.17 52.88
N TRP A 189 -6.46 24.53 53.23
CA TRP A 189 -6.81 25.89 53.67
C TRP A 189 -6.49 26.20 55.15
N GLN A 190 -6.45 25.20 56.04
CA GLN A 190 -6.07 25.41 57.45
C GLN A 190 -4.56 25.53 57.71
N ARG A 191 -3.71 25.24 56.71
CA ARG A 191 -2.24 25.37 56.82
C ARG A 191 -1.67 26.69 56.28
N GLN A 192 -2.53 27.57 55.76
CA GLN A 192 -2.16 28.91 55.28
C GLN A 192 -2.74 30.06 56.14
N ALA A 193 -3.38 29.74 57.27
CA ALA A 193 -3.97 30.73 58.19
C ALA A 193 -3.45 30.59 59.64
N SER A 194 -2.18 30.21 59.83
CA SER A 194 -1.48 30.21 61.12
C SER A 194 -0.04 30.67 60.94
#